data_AF-A0AAW9NLR3-F1
#
_entry.id   AF-A0AAW9NLR3-F1
#
_cell.length_a   1.000
_cell.length_b   1.000
_cell.length_c   1.000
_cell.angle_alpha   90.00
_cell.angle_beta   90.00
_cell.angle_gamma   90.00
#
_symmetry.space_group_name_H-M   'P 1'
#
loop_
_entity.id
_entity.type
_entity.pdbx_description
1 polymer ?
#
loop_
_entity_poly.entity_id
_entity_poly.type
_entity_poly.pdbx_seq_one_letter_code
_entity_poly.pdbx_strand_id
1 'polypeptide(L)'
;MQINRHAAKSLERQQLKSIRRFYYAIADINLALADIHKKIQPNIDEVTYKHATAYINQYISYTTVWNMKFAYNIESPEVAMLQLFHLRYIFQHEPVVAFIQERQLVQEQQQSFDKLQLFTNEQLFLRYEKMLKYIDEQKEL
;
A
#
# COMPACT_ATOMS: atom_id res chain seq x y z
N MET A 1 -23.12 36.88 18.35
CA MET A 1 -22.66 35.51 18.67
C MET A 1 -23.13 34.40 17.70
N GLN A 2 -24.18 34.59 16.87
CA GLN A 2 -24.67 33.55 15.94
C GLN A 2 -23.80 33.33 14.68
N ILE A 3 -23.16 34.38 14.16
CA ILE A 3 -22.34 34.32 12.93
C ILE A 3 -21.16 33.33 13.08
N ASN A 4 -20.54 33.28 14.26
CA ASN A 4 -19.45 32.34 14.57
C ASN A 4 -19.90 30.86 14.59
N ARG A 5 -21.17 30.56 14.91
CA ARG A 5 -21.66 29.17 14.93
C ARG A 5 -21.90 28.60 13.53
N HIS A 6 -22.37 29.43 12.59
CA HIS A 6 -22.58 29.00 11.21
C HIS A 6 -21.23 28.84 10.47
N ALA A 7 -20.28 29.74 10.71
CA ALA A 7 -18.92 29.62 10.19
C ALA A 7 -18.22 28.35 10.73
N ALA A 8 -18.30 28.09 12.04
CA ALA A 8 -17.73 26.89 12.65
C ALA A 8 -18.33 25.59 12.08
N LYS A 9 -19.66 25.49 11.96
CA LYS A 9 -20.32 24.34 11.33
C LYS A 9 -19.97 24.14 9.86
N SER A 10 -19.73 25.23 9.12
CA SER A 10 -19.28 25.14 7.72
C SER A 10 -17.85 24.61 7.63
N LEU A 11 -16.96 25.08 8.51
CA LEU A 11 -15.57 24.63 8.58
C LEU A 11 -15.49 23.13 8.93
N GLU A 12 -16.27 22.70 9.93
CA GLU A 12 -16.37 21.29 10.35
C GLU A 12 -16.85 20.40 9.20
N ARG A 13 -17.87 20.83 8.44
CA ARG A 13 -18.36 20.10 7.25
C ARG A 13 -17.31 20.02 6.14
N GLN A 14 -16.51 21.08 5.93
CA GLN A 14 -15.42 21.07 4.96
C GLN A 14 -14.30 20.12 5.39
N GLN A 15 -13.91 20.15 6.66
CA GLN A 15 -12.93 19.23 7.23
C GLN A 15 -13.39 17.77 7.09
N LEU A 16 -14.64 17.46 7.45
CA LEU A 16 -15.22 16.11 7.28
C LEU A 16 -15.23 15.66 5.82
N LYS A 17 -15.56 16.54 4.87
CA LYS A 17 -15.49 16.22 3.43
C LYS A 17 -14.07 15.93 2.99
N SER A 18 -13.10 16.70 3.48
CA SER A 18 -11.69 16.49 3.16
C SER A 18 -11.18 15.16 3.71
N ILE A 19 -11.52 14.83 4.96
CA ILE A 19 -11.17 13.56 5.60
C ILE A 19 -11.78 12.37 4.85
N ARG A 20 -13.05 12.45 4.42
CA ARG A 20 -13.67 11.38 3.63
C ARG A 20 -12.99 11.19 2.29
N ARG A 21 -12.67 12.27 1.57
CA ARG A 21 -11.92 12.19 0.31
C ARG A 21 -10.56 11.53 0.49
N PHE A 22 -9.92 11.80 1.62
CA PHE A 22 -8.66 11.19 1.98
C PHE A 22 -8.77 9.66 2.15
N TYR A 23 -9.75 9.18 2.94
CA TYR A 23 -9.96 7.74 3.11
C TYR A 23 -10.34 7.04 1.81
N TYR A 24 -11.16 7.68 0.96
CA TYR A 24 -11.47 7.16 -0.37
C TYR A 24 -10.23 7.05 -1.26
N ALA A 25 -9.35 8.05 -1.26
CA ALA A 25 -8.11 8.00 -2.03
C ALA A 25 -7.21 6.84 -1.62
N ILE A 26 -7.10 6.56 -0.31
CA ILE A 26 -6.34 5.39 0.18
C ILE A 26 -7.03 4.08 -0.19
N ALA A 27 -8.36 4.01 -0.10
CA ALA A 27 -9.12 2.84 -0.51
C ALA A 27 -8.92 2.51 -1.99
N ASP A 28 -8.99 3.51 -2.86
CA ASP A 28 -8.77 3.36 -4.30
C ASP A 28 -7.36 2.84 -4.60
N ILE A 29 -6.34 3.37 -3.92
CA ILE A 29 -4.95 2.89 -4.04
C ILE A 29 -4.85 1.43 -3.59
N ASN A 30 -5.38 1.11 -2.41
CA ASN A 30 -5.30 -0.25 -1.86
C ASN A 30 -6.01 -1.29 -2.75
N LEU A 31 -7.16 -0.94 -3.31
CA LEU A 31 -7.89 -1.77 -4.27
C LEU A 31 -7.09 -2.00 -5.54
N ALA A 32 -6.54 -0.94 -6.13
CA ALA A 32 -5.74 -1.04 -7.34
C ALA A 32 -4.50 -1.93 -7.12
N LEU A 33 -3.80 -1.78 -5.99
CA LEU A 33 -2.64 -2.60 -5.65
C LEU A 33 -3.01 -4.07 -5.43
N ALA A 34 -4.15 -4.34 -4.79
CA ALA A 34 -4.65 -5.70 -4.59
C ALA A 34 -5.00 -6.38 -5.93
N ASP A 35 -5.63 -5.65 -6.85
CA ASP A 35 -5.92 -6.13 -8.20
C ASP A 35 -4.64 -6.43 -8.99
N ILE A 36 -3.61 -5.60 -8.86
CA ILE A 36 -2.30 -5.85 -9.49
C ILE A 36 -1.69 -7.14 -8.93
N HIS A 37 -1.66 -7.30 -7.60
CA HIS A 37 -1.18 -8.54 -6.98
C HIS A 37 -1.91 -9.78 -7.52
N LYS A 38 -3.24 -9.73 -7.60
CA LYS A 38 -4.06 -10.82 -8.12
C LYS A 38 -3.74 -11.16 -9.58
N LYS A 39 -3.43 -10.16 -10.40
CA LYS A 39 -3.06 -10.35 -11.82
C LYS A 39 -1.70 -11.01 -11.98
N ILE A 40 -0.71 -10.63 -11.18
CA ILE A 40 0.64 -11.17 -11.30
C ILE A 40 0.79 -12.53 -10.62
N GLN A 41 -0.01 -12.82 -9.59
CA GLN A 41 0.13 -14.03 -8.76
C GLN A 41 0.28 -15.35 -9.54
N PRO A 42 -0.49 -15.63 -10.61
CA PRO A 42 -0.35 -16.88 -11.36
C PRO A 42 0.96 -17.04 -12.12
N ASN A 43 1.72 -15.96 -12.29
CA ASN A 43 2.90 -15.88 -13.15
C ASN A 43 4.19 -15.55 -12.37
N ILE A 44 4.15 -15.53 -11.05
CA ILE A 44 5.32 -15.33 -10.18
C ILE A 44 5.59 -16.60 -9.37
N ASP A 45 6.86 -16.84 -9.05
CA ASP A 45 7.22 -17.95 -8.15
C ASP A 45 6.97 -17.56 -6.68
N GLU A 46 5.91 -18.12 -6.09
CA GLU A 46 5.56 -17.87 -4.69
C GLU A 46 6.68 -18.28 -3.71
N VAL A 47 7.52 -19.28 -4.06
CA VAL A 47 8.64 -19.71 -3.20
C VAL A 47 9.70 -18.62 -3.13
N THR A 48 10.03 -18.00 -4.26
CA THR A 48 10.98 -16.88 -4.34
C THR A 48 10.53 -15.70 -3.47
N TYR A 49 9.23 -15.39 -3.43
CA TYR A 49 8.71 -14.22 -2.72
C TYR A 49 8.14 -14.51 -1.33
N LYS A 50 8.23 -15.76 -0.84
CA LYS A 50 7.60 -16.20 0.41
C LYS A 50 7.97 -15.35 1.62
N HIS A 51 9.23 -14.90 1.73
CA HIS A 51 9.69 -14.11 2.88
C HIS A 51 9.22 -12.66 2.82
N ALA A 52 9.20 -12.06 1.62
CA ALA A 52 8.59 -10.75 1.43
C ALA A 52 7.10 -10.80 1.78
N THR A 53 6.39 -11.81 1.27
CA THR A 53 4.99 -12.04 1.62
C THR A 53 4.80 -12.27 3.12
N ALA A 54 5.66 -13.07 3.77
CA ALA A 54 5.59 -13.33 5.20
C ALA A 54 5.80 -12.05 6.04
N TYR A 55 6.72 -11.18 5.66
CA TYR A 55 6.93 -9.90 6.32
C TYR A 55 5.65 -9.06 6.31
N ILE A 56 5.05 -8.86 5.13
CA ILE A 56 3.81 -8.08 4.98
C ILE A 56 2.68 -8.68 5.84
N ASN A 57 2.58 -10.01 5.89
CA ASN A 57 1.57 -10.72 6.66
C ASN A 57 1.69 -10.51 8.18
N GLN A 58 2.86 -10.10 8.69
CA GLN A 58 3.00 -9.75 10.12
C GLN A 58 2.21 -8.47 10.47
N TYR A 59 2.04 -7.57 9.50
CA TYR A 59 1.43 -6.25 9.72
C TYR A 59 -0.01 -6.17 9.23
N ILE A 60 -0.41 -7.07 8.33
CA ILE A 60 -1.79 -7.16 7.84
C ILE A 60 -2.43 -8.41 8.46
N SER A 61 -2.91 -8.25 9.69
CA SER A 61 -3.64 -9.31 10.39
C SER A 61 -4.94 -9.64 9.66
N TYR A 62 -5.35 -10.91 9.75
CA TYR A 62 -6.63 -11.48 9.33
C TYR A 62 -6.71 -12.04 7.89
N THR A 63 -6.48 -13.35 7.80
CA THR A 63 -6.70 -14.29 6.67
C THR A 63 -5.46 -14.64 5.85
N THR A 64 -5.42 -15.84 5.27
CA THR A 64 -4.34 -16.33 4.36
C THR A 64 -4.62 -15.99 2.89
N VAL A 65 -5.77 -15.39 2.60
CA VAL A 65 -6.26 -15.08 1.25
C VAL A 65 -5.99 -13.62 0.92
N TRP A 66 -5.19 -13.35 -0.11
CA TRP A 66 -4.77 -12.00 -0.52
C TRP A 66 -5.95 -11.02 -0.61
N ASN A 67 -7.06 -11.44 -1.22
CA ASN A 67 -8.24 -10.60 -1.45
C ASN A 67 -9.06 -10.27 -0.19
N MET A 68 -8.93 -11.02 0.92
CA MET A 68 -9.68 -10.76 2.16
C MET A 68 -8.92 -9.87 3.15
N LYS A 69 -7.58 -9.88 3.11
CA LYS A 69 -6.71 -9.04 3.96
C LYS A 69 -6.97 -7.54 3.77
N PHE A 70 -7.34 -7.12 2.57
CA PHE A 70 -7.51 -5.71 2.21
C PHE A 70 -8.93 -5.17 2.40
N ALA A 71 -9.95 -6.03 2.52
CA ALA A 71 -11.34 -5.58 2.65
C ALA A 71 -11.65 -4.90 4.00
N TYR A 72 -10.94 -5.25 5.08
CA TYR A 72 -11.15 -4.69 6.41
C TYR A 72 -10.22 -3.51 6.76
N ASN A 73 -9.14 -3.30 5.98
CA ASN A 73 -8.16 -2.23 6.20
C ASN A 73 -7.93 -1.38 4.93
N ILE A 74 -8.93 -1.31 4.06
CA ILE A 74 -8.82 -0.68 2.74
C ILE A 74 -8.46 0.81 2.84
N GLU A 75 -8.87 1.46 3.93
CA GLU A 75 -8.60 2.87 4.21
C GLU A 75 -7.26 3.09 4.94
N SER A 76 -6.47 2.03 5.18
CA SER A 76 -5.19 2.11 5.91
C SER A 76 -4.03 2.51 5.00
N PRO A 77 -3.33 3.63 5.28
CA PRO A 77 -2.12 4.01 4.55
C PRO A 77 -0.97 3.02 4.71
N GLU A 78 -0.87 2.40 5.89
CA GLU A 78 0.15 1.41 6.19
C GLU A 78 0.02 0.20 5.25
N VAL A 79 -1.22 -0.19 4.97
CA VAL A 79 -1.53 -1.30 4.08
C VAL A 79 -1.14 -0.96 2.64
N ALA A 80 -1.40 0.26 2.17
CA ALA A 80 -1.00 0.70 0.84
C ALA A 80 0.53 0.74 0.70
N MET A 81 1.23 1.29 1.70
CA MET A 81 2.69 1.30 1.76
C MET A 81 3.27 -0.13 1.68
N LEU A 82 2.73 -1.05 2.46
CA LEU A 82 3.18 -2.43 2.49
C LEU A 82 2.93 -3.17 1.16
N GLN A 83 1.79 -2.94 0.50
CA GLN A 83 1.53 -3.46 -0.85
C GLN A 83 2.52 -2.89 -1.88
N LEU A 84 2.79 -1.58 -1.83
CA LEU A 84 3.77 -0.93 -2.70
C LEU A 84 5.17 -1.53 -2.51
N PHE A 85 5.59 -1.77 -1.27
CA PHE A 85 6.87 -2.40 -0.97
C PHE A 85 6.94 -3.83 -1.52
N HIS A 86 5.86 -4.60 -1.36
CA HIS A 86 5.82 -5.97 -1.84
C HIS A 86 5.91 -6.03 -3.37
N LEU A 87 5.09 -5.24 -4.09
CA LEU A 87 5.14 -5.18 -5.55
C LEU A 87 6.48 -4.67 -6.05
N ARG A 88 7.04 -3.64 -5.39
CA ARG A 88 8.38 -3.14 -5.72
C ARG A 88 9.43 -4.23 -5.59
N TYR A 89 9.39 -5.00 -4.50
CA TYR A 89 10.33 -6.09 -4.30
C TYR A 89 10.20 -7.16 -5.39
N ILE A 90 8.98 -7.63 -5.68
CA ILE A 90 8.72 -8.61 -6.75
C ILE A 90 9.28 -8.09 -8.08
N PHE A 91 8.89 -6.88 -8.47
CA PHE A 91 9.29 -6.27 -9.74
C PHE A 91 10.78 -5.96 -9.85
N GLN A 92 11.49 -5.77 -8.74
CA GLN A 92 12.96 -5.66 -8.76
C GLN A 92 13.66 -6.99 -9.08
N HIS A 93 13.01 -8.12 -8.82
CA HIS A 93 13.56 -9.46 -9.00
C HIS A 93 12.99 -10.20 -10.22
N GLU A 94 11.89 -9.71 -10.79
CA GLU A 94 11.35 -10.17 -12.07
C GLU A 94 12.04 -9.50 -13.26
N PRO A 95 12.13 -10.16 -14.43
CA PRO A 95 12.67 -9.55 -15.65
C PRO A 95 11.98 -8.22 -15.99
N VAL A 96 12.75 -7.25 -16.49
CA VAL A 96 12.24 -5.91 -16.83
C VAL A 96 11.15 -5.95 -17.91
N VAL A 97 11.20 -6.95 -18.80
CA VAL A 97 10.21 -7.17 -19.86
C VAL A 97 8.90 -7.81 -19.36
N ALA A 98 8.87 -8.33 -18.14
CA ALA A 98 7.69 -8.90 -17.54
C ALA A 98 6.83 -7.82 -16.85
N PHE A 99 5.51 -7.99 -16.86
CA PHE A 99 4.55 -7.17 -16.11
C PHE A 99 4.62 -5.67 -16.42
N ILE A 100 4.89 -5.28 -17.67
CA ILE A 100 5.11 -3.86 -18.05
C ILE A 100 3.91 -2.99 -17.66
N GLN A 101 2.69 -3.47 -17.92
CA GLN A 101 1.47 -2.73 -17.59
C GLN A 101 1.29 -2.60 -16.07
N GLU A 102 1.49 -3.67 -15.32
CA GLU A 102 1.38 -3.69 -13.87
C GLU A 102 2.43 -2.81 -13.19
N ARG A 103 3.67 -2.80 -13.71
CA ARG A 103 4.75 -1.90 -13.23
C ARG A 103 4.35 -0.44 -13.39
N GLN A 104 3.78 -0.06 -14.54
CA GLN A 104 3.28 1.29 -14.75
C GLN A 104 2.15 1.63 -13.77
N LEU A 105 1.18 0.74 -13.59
CA LEU A 105 0.09 0.95 -12.64
C LEU A 105 0.60 1.12 -11.21
N VAL A 106 1.59 0.33 -10.78
CA VAL A 106 2.24 0.52 -9.46
C VAL A 106 2.91 1.87 -9.34
N GLN A 107 3.57 2.37 -10.39
CA GLN A 107 4.18 3.69 -10.37
C GLN A 107 3.12 4.80 -10.25
N GLU A 108 1.98 4.67 -10.94
CA GLU A 108 0.85 5.59 -10.83
C GLU A 108 0.24 5.58 -9.42
N GLN A 109 0.12 4.40 -8.80
CA GLN A 109 -0.34 4.28 -7.42
C GLN A 109 0.67 4.85 -6.42
N GLN A 110 1.98 4.63 -6.62
CA GLN A 110 3.03 5.25 -5.81
C GLN A 110 2.94 6.79 -5.87
N GLN A 111 2.82 7.37 -7.07
CA GLN A 111 2.66 8.82 -7.22
C GLN A 111 1.39 9.34 -6.55
N SER A 112 0.30 8.57 -6.61
CA SER A 112 -0.97 8.91 -5.94
C SER A 112 -0.82 8.87 -4.42
N PHE A 113 -0.12 7.87 -3.91
CA PHE A 113 0.21 7.72 -2.49
C PHE A 113 1.12 8.84 -1.98
N ASP A 114 2.18 9.19 -2.72
CA ASP A 114 3.13 10.26 -2.35
C ASP A 114 2.45 11.63 -2.27
N LYS A 115 1.47 11.90 -3.14
CA LYS A 115 0.66 13.14 -3.12
C LYS A 115 -0.16 13.31 -1.84
N LEU A 116 -0.43 12.22 -1.11
CA LEU A 116 -1.12 12.28 0.17
C LEU A 116 -0.19 12.72 1.31
N GLN A 117 1.12 12.72 1.08
CA GLN A 117 2.15 13.21 2.01
C GLN A 117 2.07 12.59 3.41
N LEU A 118 1.72 11.29 3.48
CA LEU A 118 1.49 10.59 4.75
C LEU A 118 2.76 10.14 5.44
N PHE A 119 3.79 9.89 4.65
CA PHE A 119 5.10 9.46 5.12
C PHE A 119 6.15 10.31 4.43
N THR A 120 7.23 10.62 5.15
CA THR A 120 8.40 11.21 4.50
C THR A 120 9.15 10.15 3.68
N ASN A 121 9.91 10.58 2.67
CA ASN A 121 10.76 9.67 1.90
C ASN A 121 11.73 8.88 2.79
N GLU A 122 12.24 9.51 3.85
CA GLU A 122 13.11 8.86 4.83
C GLU A 122 12.38 7.76 5.61
N GLN A 123 11.15 8.01 6.06
CA GLN A 123 10.33 6.99 6.72
C GLN A 123 10.05 5.81 5.78
N LEU A 124 9.68 6.09 4.53
CA LEU A 124 9.44 5.05 3.53
C LEU A 124 10.71 4.23 3.26
N PHE A 125 11.85 4.89 3.13
CA PHE A 125 13.15 4.22 2.95
C PHE A 125 13.48 3.30 4.12
N LEU A 126 13.47 3.81 5.36
CA LEU A 126 13.78 3.02 6.55
C LEU A 126 12.84 1.83 6.73
N ARG A 127 11.55 2.00 6.40
CA ARG A 127 10.56 0.92 6.48
C ARG A 127 10.80 -0.15 5.40
N TYR A 128 11.19 0.26 4.18
CA TYR A 128 11.57 -0.67 3.12
C TYR A 128 12.86 -1.43 3.45
N GLU A 129 13.89 -0.75 3.94
CA GLU A 129 15.14 -1.37 4.40
C GLU A 129 14.89 -2.40 5.50
N LYS A 130 13.98 -2.13 6.42
CA LYS A 130 13.57 -3.10 7.45
C LYS A 130 12.96 -4.37 6.84
N MET A 131 12.19 -4.25 5.75
CA MET A 131 11.66 -5.41 5.03
C MET A 131 12.79 -6.19 4.35
N LEU A 132 13.71 -5.51 3.66
CA LEU A 132 14.84 -6.14 2.99
C LEU A 132 15.72 -6.91 4.00
N LYS A 133 16.05 -6.27 5.13
CA LYS A 133 16.80 -6.90 6.20
C LYS A 133 16.11 -8.17 6.72
N TYR A 134 14.80 -8.11 6.97
CA TYR A 134 14.04 -9.29 7.36
C TYR A 134 14.13 -10.41 6.30
N ILE A 135 13.98 -10.08 5.02
CA ILE A 135 14.04 -11.07 3.94
C ILE A 135 15.41 -11.74 3.91
N ASP A 136 16.49 -10.98 4.06
CA ASP A 136 17.85 -11.53 4.05
C ASP A 136 18.15 -12.39 5.28
N GLU A 137 17.72 -11.98 6.48
CA GLU A 137 17.80 -12.80 7.70
C GLU A 137 17.10 -14.16 7.56
N GLN A 138 16.05 -14.25 6.76
CA GLN A 138 15.33 -15.51 6.52
C GLN A 138 15.97 -16.41 5.45
N LYS A 139 16.89 -15.89 4.62
CA LYS A 139 17.63 -16.70 3.63
C LYS A 139 18.82 -17.43 4.25
N GLU A 140 19.33 -16.93 5.38
CA GLU A 140 20.47 -17.50 6.11
C GLU A 140 20.05 -18.66 7.04
N LEU A 141 18.75 -18.94 7.15
CA LEU A 141 18.14 -20.01 7.96
C LEU A 141 17.72 -21.21 7.08
#